data_AF-A0A382R614-F1
#
_entry.id   AF-A0A382R614-F1
#
_cell.length_a   1.000
_cell.length_b   1.000
_cell.length_c   1.000
_cell.angle_alpha   90.00
_cell.angle_beta   90.00
_cell.angle_gamma   90.00
#
_symmetry.space_group_name_H-M   'P 1'
#
loop_
_entity.id
_entity.type
_entity.pdbx_description
1 polymer ?
#
loop_
_entity_poly.entity_id
_entity_poly.type
_entity_poly.pdbx_seq_one_letter_code
_entity_poly.pdbx_strand_id
1 'polypeptide(L)'
;MLIDDEAYYAIYARHLNWGYIDHGPVIAYLIRFFTILFENSFTVRLGGVVLLTTLCYLLYQFGKTYYNQKTGIILVLAVCINMIFHTSSIVMTPDAPLIFFTILTIIYYYKAYFIHNKYLYPAGLFMGLSILSKVSALFPAIGILLLPVIVKEKCHYLKMKKFYAALFIAFLIFTPFIYWNLQNDMAFVHYQGNHIIKNGSWQTFIELWIGILLLSGPVLFYY
;
A
#
# COMPACT_ATOMS: atom_id res chain seq x y z
N MET A 1 -4.41 19.62 -17.50
CA MET A 1 -3.52 20.30 -16.53
C MET A 1 -3.31 19.32 -15.40
N LEU A 2 -2.05 18.98 -15.10
CA LEU A 2 -1.68 18.15 -13.95
C LEU A 2 -1.63 19.05 -12.72
N ILE A 3 -2.00 18.49 -11.57
CA ILE A 3 -1.77 19.13 -10.27
C ILE A 3 -0.27 18.97 -9.93
N ASP A 4 0.31 19.86 -9.12
CA ASP A 4 1.77 19.91 -8.84
C ASP A 4 2.39 18.54 -8.52
N ASP A 5 1.76 17.76 -7.64
CA ASP A 5 2.23 16.42 -7.28
C ASP A 5 2.19 15.43 -8.46
N GLU A 6 1.17 15.51 -9.32
CA GLU A 6 1.06 14.60 -10.48
C GLU A 6 2.09 14.92 -11.56
N ALA A 7 2.42 16.20 -11.73
CA ALA A 7 3.49 16.63 -12.62
C ALA A 7 4.85 16.10 -12.12
N TYR A 8 5.06 16.14 -10.80
CA TYR A 8 6.24 15.60 -10.15
C TYR A 8 6.39 14.08 -10.35
N TYR A 9 5.35 13.28 -10.09
CA TYR A 9 5.40 11.84 -10.32
C TYR A 9 5.42 11.45 -11.81
N ALA A 10 4.88 12.29 -12.70
CA ALA A 10 5.04 12.09 -14.14
C ALA A 10 6.51 12.25 -14.58
N ILE A 11 7.28 13.14 -13.96
CA ILE A 11 8.74 13.24 -14.21
C ILE A 11 9.45 11.95 -13.80
N TYR A 12 9.10 11.37 -12.66
CA TYR A 12 9.63 10.06 -12.24
C TYR A 12 9.32 8.97 -13.25
N ALA A 13 8.12 8.95 -13.80
CA ALA A 13 7.72 7.98 -14.84
C ALA A 13 8.53 8.12 -16.14
N ARG A 14 9.05 9.33 -16.44
CA ARG A 14 9.97 9.56 -17.58
C ARG A 14 11.41 9.14 -17.27
N HIS A 15 11.81 9.18 -16.01
CA HIS A 15 13.13 8.78 -15.52
C HIS A 15 13.01 7.62 -14.53
N LEU A 16 12.66 6.45 -15.06
CA LEU A 16 12.47 5.25 -14.24
C LEU A 16 13.75 4.88 -13.49
N ASN A 17 13.63 4.70 -12.19
CA ASN A 17 14.68 4.20 -11.33
C ASN A 17 14.09 3.28 -10.26
N TRP A 18 14.96 2.56 -9.54
CA TRP A 18 14.55 1.63 -8.49
C TRP A 18 14.23 2.30 -7.15
N GLY A 19 14.40 3.62 -7.05
CA GLY A 19 13.96 4.43 -5.94
C GLY A 19 14.02 5.92 -6.28
N TYR A 20 13.38 6.72 -5.42
CA TYR A 20 13.39 8.17 -5.48
C TYR A 20 13.63 8.72 -4.07
N ILE A 21 13.96 10.01 -3.98
CA ILE A 21 14.38 10.65 -2.72
C ILE A 21 13.30 10.57 -1.64
N ASP A 22 12.03 10.55 -2.01
CA ASP A 22 10.87 10.59 -1.13
C ASP A 22 10.11 9.26 -1.07
N HIS A 23 10.12 8.47 -2.15
CA HIS A 23 9.27 7.30 -2.30
C HIS A 23 9.93 6.15 -3.07
N GLY A 24 9.31 4.97 -2.96
CA GLY A 24 9.71 3.81 -3.76
C GLY A 24 9.18 3.90 -5.20
N PRO A 25 9.62 2.99 -6.08
CA PRO A 25 9.51 3.21 -7.52
C PRO A 25 8.14 2.87 -8.11
N VAL A 26 7.28 2.17 -7.38
CA VAL A 26 6.04 1.57 -7.92
C VAL A 26 5.14 2.61 -8.58
N ILE A 27 5.04 3.82 -8.02
CA ILE A 27 4.25 4.90 -8.61
C ILE A 27 4.72 5.30 -10.00
N ALA A 28 6.04 5.40 -10.21
CA ALA A 28 6.64 5.79 -11.47
C ALA A 28 6.43 4.71 -12.55
N TYR A 29 6.64 3.45 -12.19
CA TYR A 29 6.36 2.32 -13.07
C TYR A 29 4.88 2.21 -13.43
N LEU A 30 3.98 2.46 -12.47
CA LEU A 30 2.53 2.44 -12.70
C LEU A 30 2.11 3.54 -13.68
N ILE A 31 2.55 4.79 -13.46
CA ILE A 31 2.27 5.89 -14.38
C ILE A 31 2.85 5.57 -15.76
N ARG A 32 4.12 5.13 -15.82
CA ARG A 32 4.78 4.80 -17.09
C ARG A 32 4.02 3.73 -17.87
N PHE A 33 3.50 2.71 -17.20
CA PHE A 33 2.72 1.64 -17.83
C PHE A 33 1.46 2.17 -18.53
N PHE A 34 0.74 3.13 -17.91
CA PHE A 34 -0.46 3.72 -18.51
C PHE A 34 -0.16 4.85 -19.50
N THR A 35 1.06 5.40 -19.52
CA THR A 35 1.47 6.47 -20.44
C THR A 35 2.36 6.00 -21.59
N ILE A 36 2.54 4.68 -21.79
CA ILE A 36 3.38 4.12 -22.87
C ILE A 36 2.92 4.61 -24.26
N LEU A 37 1.60 4.63 -24.49
CA LEU A 37 1.04 4.98 -25.80
C LEU A 37 0.86 6.50 -25.96
N PHE A 38 0.33 7.16 -24.94
CA PHE A 38 0.08 8.60 -24.94
C PHE A 38 0.28 9.13 -23.52
N GLU A 39 0.88 10.31 -23.40
CA GLU A 39 1.04 10.98 -22.11
C GLU A 39 0.13 12.21 -22.03
N ASN A 40 -0.92 12.11 -21.22
CA ASN A 40 -1.86 13.19 -20.89
C ASN A 40 -2.38 13.06 -19.45
N SER A 41 -3.09 14.07 -18.96
CA SER A 41 -3.60 14.08 -17.59
C SER A 41 -4.52 12.89 -17.25
N PHE A 42 -5.24 12.35 -18.22
CA PHE A 42 -6.10 11.17 -18.00
C PHE A 42 -5.27 9.89 -17.85
N THR A 43 -4.29 9.67 -18.73
CA THR A 43 -3.40 8.48 -18.71
C THR A 43 -2.52 8.41 -17.46
N VAL A 44 -2.10 9.55 -16.91
CA VAL A 44 -1.36 9.59 -15.64
C VAL A 44 -2.23 9.11 -14.47
N ARG A 45 -3.52 9.48 -14.47
CA ARG A 45 -4.49 9.14 -13.41
C ARG A 45 -5.09 7.75 -13.55
N LEU A 46 -5.06 7.19 -14.76
CA LEU A 46 -5.68 5.90 -15.09
C LEU A 46 -5.26 4.78 -14.14
N GLY A 47 -3.98 4.73 -13.75
CA GLY A 47 -3.51 3.69 -12.83
C GLY A 47 -4.19 3.72 -11.47
N GLY A 48 -4.46 4.90 -10.89
CA GLY A 48 -5.14 5.04 -9.60
C GLY A 48 -6.57 4.52 -9.67
N VAL A 49 -7.30 4.89 -10.72
CA VAL A 49 -8.68 4.44 -10.99
C VAL A 49 -8.73 2.92 -11.20
N VAL A 50 -7.80 2.36 -11.98
CA VAL A 50 -7.72 0.92 -12.24
C VAL A 50 -7.42 0.15 -10.95
N LEU A 51 -6.47 0.63 -10.14
CA LEU A 51 -6.16 0.00 -8.85
C LEU A 51 -7.36 0.02 -7.91
N LEU A 52 -8.05 1.16 -7.75
CA LEU A 52 -9.22 1.24 -6.87
C LEU A 52 -10.36 0.35 -7.35
N THR A 53 -10.64 0.34 -8.66
CA THR A 53 -11.71 -0.49 -9.23
C THR A 53 -11.40 -1.98 -9.08
N THR A 54 -10.15 -2.37 -9.34
CA THR A 54 -9.67 -3.74 -9.14
C THR A 54 -9.74 -4.13 -7.67
N LEU A 55 -9.37 -3.23 -6.76
CA LEU A 55 -9.47 -3.44 -5.31
C LEU A 55 -10.91 -3.73 -4.89
N CYS A 56 -11.88 -2.92 -5.34
CA CYS A 56 -13.30 -3.12 -5.05
C CYS A 56 -13.78 -4.50 -5.53
N TYR A 57 -13.42 -4.89 -6.75
CA TYR A 57 -13.76 -6.23 -7.26
C TYR A 57 -13.16 -7.34 -6.39
N LEU A 58 -11.89 -7.24 -6.02
CA LEU A 58 -11.21 -8.25 -5.20
C LEU A 58 -11.77 -8.33 -3.79
N LEU A 59 -12.14 -7.20 -3.18
CA LEU A 59 -12.81 -7.14 -1.88
C LEU A 59 -14.19 -7.76 -1.92
N TYR A 60 -14.98 -7.48 -2.95
CA TYR A 60 -16.29 -8.11 -3.15
C TYR A 60 -16.15 -9.63 -3.22
N GLN A 61 -15.24 -10.13 -4.07
CA GLN A 61 -15.02 -11.56 -4.21
C GLN A 61 -14.50 -12.19 -2.90
N PHE A 62 -13.58 -11.53 -2.22
CA PHE A 62 -13.07 -12.00 -0.93
C PHE A 62 -14.20 -12.12 0.11
N GLY A 63 -14.98 -11.05 0.31
CA GLY A 63 -16.08 -11.05 1.27
C GLY A 63 -17.17 -12.05 0.91
N LYS A 64 -17.54 -12.15 -0.38
CA LYS A 64 -18.53 -13.10 -0.87
C LYS A 64 -18.11 -14.55 -0.68
N THR A 65 -16.86 -14.89 -0.99
CA THR A 65 -16.36 -16.28 -0.96
C THR A 65 -16.11 -16.79 0.46
N TYR A 66 -15.58 -15.96 1.37
CA TYR A 66 -15.18 -16.42 2.70
C TYR A 66 -16.17 -16.09 3.81
N TYR A 67 -17.17 -15.25 3.53
CA TYR A 67 -18.23 -14.91 4.45
C TYR A 67 -19.58 -15.04 3.75
N ASN A 68 -20.13 -13.96 3.22
CA ASN A 68 -21.39 -13.94 2.50
C ASN A 68 -21.46 -12.74 1.55
N GLN A 69 -22.48 -12.71 0.69
CA GLN A 69 -22.65 -11.63 -0.28
C GLN A 69 -22.81 -10.25 0.37
N LYS A 70 -23.46 -10.16 1.54
CA LYS A 70 -23.63 -8.88 2.25
C LYS A 70 -22.27 -8.35 2.72
N THR A 71 -21.41 -9.19 3.29
CA THR A 71 -20.05 -8.83 3.68
C THR A 71 -19.23 -8.36 2.48
N GLY A 72 -19.34 -9.03 1.33
CA GLY A 72 -18.70 -8.57 0.10
C GLY A 72 -19.12 -7.16 -0.32
N ILE A 73 -20.43 -6.86 -0.25
CA ILE A 73 -20.95 -5.51 -0.55
C ILE A 73 -20.46 -4.49 0.48
N ILE A 74 -20.50 -4.82 1.77
CA ILE A 74 -20.06 -3.92 2.86
C ILE A 74 -18.58 -3.56 2.69
N LEU A 75 -17.71 -4.51 2.34
CA LEU A 75 -16.29 -4.22 2.10
C LEU A 75 -16.07 -3.24 0.94
N VAL A 76 -16.84 -3.38 -0.15
CA VAL A 76 -16.79 -2.43 -1.27
C VAL A 76 -17.29 -1.06 -0.84
N LEU A 77 -18.44 -1.01 -0.16
CA LEU A 77 -19.03 0.25 0.30
C LEU A 77 -18.12 0.96 1.29
N ALA A 78 -17.44 0.24 2.18
CA ALA A 78 -16.50 0.82 3.13
C ALA A 78 -15.34 1.56 2.43
N VAL A 79 -14.88 1.05 1.29
CA VAL A 79 -13.86 1.71 0.46
C VAL A 79 -14.47 2.86 -0.35
N CYS A 80 -15.61 2.66 -1.00
CA CYS A 80 -16.23 3.67 -1.87
C CYS A 80 -16.88 4.84 -1.11
N ILE A 81 -17.30 4.67 0.14
CA ILE A 81 -17.87 5.79 0.93
C ILE A 81 -16.75 6.67 1.47
N ASN A 82 -15.55 6.10 1.66
CA ASN A 82 -14.44 6.82 2.25
C ASN A 82 -13.78 7.74 1.20
N MET A 83 -13.92 9.05 1.43
CA MET A 83 -13.44 10.08 0.52
C MET A 83 -11.94 9.99 0.25
N ILE A 84 -11.14 9.50 1.22
CA ILE A 84 -9.68 9.38 1.10
C ILE A 84 -9.29 8.38 0.01
N PHE A 85 -10.03 7.27 -0.13
CA PHE A 85 -9.76 6.30 -1.19
C PHE A 85 -10.07 6.86 -2.57
N HIS A 86 -11.15 7.64 -2.67
CA HIS A 86 -11.52 8.29 -3.93
C HIS A 86 -10.51 9.37 -4.34
N THR A 87 -10.10 10.24 -3.44
CA THR A 87 -9.09 11.26 -3.73
C THR A 87 -7.77 10.61 -4.14
N SER A 88 -7.36 9.54 -3.46
CA SER A 88 -6.14 8.77 -3.81
C SER A 88 -6.23 8.08 -5.17
N SER A 89 -7.44 7.78 -5.68
CA SER A 89 -7.61 7.18 -7.02
C SER A 89 -7.62 8.20 -8.15
N ILE A 90 -8.01 9.44 -7.86
CA ILE A 90 -8.13 10.52 -8.85
C ILE A 90 -6.82 11.30 -8.95
N VAL A 91 -6.21 11.62 -7.82
CA VAL A 91 -4.91 12.28 -7.75
C VAL A 91 -3.86 11.19 -7.64
N MET A 92 -3.03 11.05 -8.69
CA MET A 92 -2.05 9.97 -8.74
C MET A 92 -0.88 10.26 -7.79
N THR A 93 -0.91 9.62 -6.62
CA THR A 93 0.15 9.67 -5.60
C THR A 93 0.63 8.26 -5.24
N PRO A 94 1.77 8.11 -4.53
CA PRO A 94 2.25 6.82 -4.04
C PRO A 94 1.27 6.10 -3.10
N ASP A 95 0.26 6.80 -2.58
CA ASP A 95 -0.74 6.22 -1.67
C ASP A 95 -1.67 5.26 -2.41
N ALA A 96 -1.95 5.47 -3.70
CA ALA A 96 -2.78 4.56 -4.49
C ALA A 96 -2.21 3.14 -4.59
N PRO A 97 -0.96 2.91 -5.06
CA PRO A 97 -0.36 1.58 -5.05
C PRO A 97 -0.13 1.05 -3.62
N LEU A 98 0.24 1.91 -2.67
CA LEU A 98 0.40 1.50 -1.26
C LEU A 98 -0.88 0.87 -0.71
N ILE A 99 -2.01 1.54 -0.83
CA ILE A 99 -3.30 1.08 -0.32
C ILE A 99 -3.68 -0.25 -0.98
N PHE A 100 -3.56 -0.31 -2.31
CA PHE A 100 -3.86 -1.51 -3.09
C PHE A 100 -3.06 -2.72 -2.62
N PHE A 101 -1.73 -2.59 -2.57
CA PHE A 101 -0.85 -3.70 -2.18
C PHE A 101 -0.93 -4.03 -0.69
N THR A 102 -1.20 -3.05 0.19
CA THR A 102 -1.42 -3.30 1.61
C THR A 102 -2.68 -4.12 1.85
N ILE A 103 -3.80 -3.79 1.21
CA ILE A 103 -5.05 -4.55 1.38
C ILE A 103 -4.90 -5.96 0.80
N LEU A 104 -4.22 -6.11 -0.35
CA LEU A 104 -3.88 -7.44 -0.87
C LEU A 104 -3.00 -8.23 0.10
N THR A 105 -2.00 -7.59 0.71
CA THR A 105 -1.16 -8.21 1.75
C THR A 105 -2.01 -8.75 2.89
N ILE A 106 -2.93 -7.93 3.42
CA ILE A 106 -3.85 -8.33 4.49
C ILE A 106 -4.74 -9.51 4.06
N ILE A 107 -5.34 -9.44 2.87
CA ILE A 107 -6.20 -10.51 2.33
C ILE A 107 -5.40 -11.82 2.21
N TYR A 108 -4.20 -11.78 1.64
CA TYR A 108 -3.42 -13.00 1.41
C TYR A 108 -2.81 -13.58 2.69
N TYR A 109 -2.44 -12.75 3.67
CA TYR A 109 -2.06 -13.24 5.00
C TYR A 109 -3.25 -13.82 5.76
N TYR A 110 -4.45 -13.22 5.65
CA TYR A 110 -5.68 -13.84 6.17
C TYR A 110 -5.88 -15.23 5.55
N LYS A 111 -5.80 -15.32 4.21
CA LYS A 111 -5.94 -16.61 3.52
C LYS A 111 -4.85 -17.61 3.95
N ALA A 112 -3.63 -17.13 4.19
CA ALA A 112 -2.53 -17.95 4.65
C ALA A 112 -2.80 -18.55 6.03
N TYR A 113 -3.24 -17.72 6.99
CA TYR A 113 -3.43 -18.13 8.38
C TYR A 113 -4.70 -18.91 8.66
N PHE A 114 -5.79 -18.64 7.91
CA PHE A 114 -7.12 -19.19 8.20
C PHE A 114 -7.59 -20.25 7.18
N ILE A 115 -6.97 -20.33 6.01
CA ILE A 115 -7.41 -21.26 4.95
C ILE A 115 -6.30 -22.24 4.60
N HIS A 116 -5.20 -21.76 4.02
CA HIS A 116 -4.11 -22.61 3.60
C HIS A 116 -2.79 -21.85 3.50
N ASN A 117 -1.73 -22.42 4.08
CA ASN A 117 -0.38 -21.85 4.08
C ASN A 117 0.25 -21.63 2.67
N LYS A 118 -0.39 -22.05 1.58
CA LYS A 118 0.11 -21.81 0.20
C LYS A 118 0.03 -20.34 -0.17
N TYR A 119 -0.88 -19.60 0.47
CA TYR A 119 -1.05 -18.17 0.25
C TYR A 119 0.06 -17.32 0.88
N LEU A 120 0.99 -17.92 1.65
CA LEU A 120 2.17 -17.21 2.17
C LEU A 120 3.06 -16.65 1.07
N TYR A 121 3.23 -17.37 -0.05
CA TYR A 121 4.05 -16.89 -1.17
C TYR A 121 3.49 -15.61 -1.82
N PRO A 122 2.22 -15.57 -2.27
CA PRO A 122 1.63 -14.33 -2.77
C PRO A 122 1.49 -13.26 -1.68
N ALA A 123 1.31 -13.63 -0.40
CA ALA A 123 1.32 -12.67 0.70
C ALA A 123 2.66 -11.92 0.80
N GLY A 124 3.78 -12.64 0.74
CA GLY A 124 5.13 -12.07 0.69
C GLY A 124 5.36 -11.19 -0.55
N LEU A 125 4.84 -11.61 -1.71
CA LEU A 125 4.89 -10.82 -2.95
C LEU A 125 4.20 -9.45 -2.78
N PHE A 126 2.94 -9.44 -2.34
CA PHE A 126 2.21 -8.19 -2.15
C PHE A 126 2.77 -7.34 -1.01
N MET A 127 3.30 -7.96 0.03
CA MET A 127 3.98 -7.24 1.12
C MET A 127 5.22 -6.52 0.61
N GLY A 128 6.06 -7.19 -0.19
CA GLY A 128 7.21 -6.58 -0.84
C GLY A 128 6.82 -5.42 -1.74
N LEU A 129 5.79 -5.59 -2.59
CA LEU A 129 5.28 -4.52 -3.46
C LEU A 129 4.69 -3.35 -2.68
N SER A 130 4.06 -3.62 -1.53
CA SER A 130 3.53 -2.57 -0.66
C SER A 130 4.63 -1.73 -0.05
N ILE A 131 5.66 -2.37 0.51
CA ILE A 131 6.84 -1.68 1.07
C ILE A 131 7.61 -0.93 -0.03
N LEU A 132 7.73 -1.54 -1.21
CA LEU A 132 8.32 -0.92 -2.39
C LEU A 132 7.49 0.26 -2.92
N SER A 133 6.20 0.36 -2.61
CA SER A 133 5.38 1.53 -2.94
C SER A 133 5.64 2.68 -1.97
N LYS A 134 5.57 2.39 -0.66
CA LYS A 134 5.87 3.36 0.40
C LYS A 134 6.34 2.61 1.64
N VAL A 135 7.44 3.08 2.24
CA VAL A 135 8.05 2.45 3.42
C VAL A 135 7.11 2.43 4.64
N SER A 136 6.09 3.29 4.68
CA SER A 136 5.04 3.25 5.71
C SER A 136 4.26 1.93 5.73
N ALA A 137 4.28 1.11 4.67
CA ALA A 137 3.74 -0.24 4.68
C ALA A 137 4.41 -1.16 5.70
N LEU A 138 5.58 -0.79 6.24
CA LEU A 138 6.23 -1.51 7.34
C LEU A 138 5.34 -1.56 8.59
N PHE A 139 4.52 -0.55 8.86
CA PHE A 139 3.61 -0.55 10.02
C PHE A 139 2.55 -1.66 9.96
N PRO A 140 1.72 -1.77 8.90
CA PRO A 140 0.78 -2.89 8.79
C PRO A 140 1.50 -4.24 8.65
N ALA A 141 2.66 -4.28 7.99
CA ALA A 141 3.51 -5.46 7.93
C ALA A 141 3.89 -5.98 9.33
N ILE A 142 4.37 -5.11 10.22
CA ILE A 142 4.71 -5.47 11.60
C ILE A 142 3.49 -6.07 12.31
N GLY A 143 2.31 -5.45 12.19
CA GLY A 143 1.09 -5.98 12.79
C GLY A 143 0.75 -7.40 12.32
N ILE A 144 0.89 -7.67 11.02
CA ILE A 144 0.63 -8.99 10.43
C ILE A 144 1.65 -10.04 10.89
N LEU A 145 2.92 -9.65 11.03
CA LEU A 145 4.00 -10.55 11.45
C LEU A 145 4.02 -10.83 12.95
N LEU A 146 3.47 -9.93 13.76
CA LEU A 146 3.28 -10.13 15.19
C LEU A 146 2.13 -11.09 15.51
N LEU A 147 1.19 -11.30 14.58
CA LEU A 147 0.02 -12.15 14.80
C LEU A 147 0.38 -13.58 15.26
N PRO A 148 1.33 -14.31 14.62
CA PRO A 148 1.78 -15.61 15.12
C PRO A 148 2.45 -15.59 16.50
N VAL A 149 2.98 -14.44 16.93
CA VAL A 149 3.61 -14.28 18.25
C VAL A 149 2.55 -14.05 19.33
N ILE A 150 1.54 -13.24 19.02
CA ILE A 150 0.49 -12.83 19.96
C ILE A 150 -0.58 -13.94 20.09
N VAL A 151 -0.97 -14.56 18.97
CA VAL A 151 -2.03 -15.57 18.93
C VAL A 151 -1.43 -16.96 19.08
N LYS A 152 -1.58 -17.57 20.26
CA LYS A 152 -1.01 -18.90 20.59
C LYS A 152 -1.33 -19.97 19.55
N GLU A 153 -2.54 -19.96 19.00
CA GLU A 153 -3.00 -20.90 17.97
C GLU A 153 -2.20 -20.81 16.65
N LYS A 154 -1.56 -19.67 16.40
CA LYS A 154 -0.81 -19.39 15.17
C LYS A 154 0.71 -19.46 15.39
N CYS A 155 1.21 -19.71 16.61
CA CYS A 155 2.64 -19.81 16.89
C CYS A 155 3.38 -20.86 16.05
N HIS A 156 2.69 -21.90 15.56
CA HIS A 156 3.32 -22.90 14.69
C HIS A 156 3.87 -22.29 13.38
N TYR A 157 3.37 -21.12 12.93
CA TYR A 157 3.87 -20.44 11.74
C TYR A 157 5.32 -19.96 11.92
N LEU A 158 5.73 -19.65 13.16
CA LEU A 158 7.11 -19.28 13.49
C LEU A 158 8.10 -20.45 13.29
N LYS A 159 7.63 -21.69 13.21
CA LYS A 159 8.49 -22.85 12.88
C LYS A 159 8.38 -23.26 11.42
N MET A 160 7.53 -22.59 10.63
CA MET A 160 7.19 -23.01 9.27
C MET A 160 8.12 -22.35 8.26
N LYS A 161 8.82 -23.17 7.46
CA LYS A 161 9.70 -22.68 6.37
C LYS A 161 9.00 -21.73 5.40
N LYS A 162 7.72 -21.98 5.08
CA LYS A 162 6.92 -21.13 4.18
C LYS A 162 6.72 -19.71 4.72
N PHE A 163 6.68 -19.53 6.04
CA PHE A 163 6.53 -18.21 6.65
C PHE A 163 7.79 -17.37 6.38
N TYR A 164 8.97 -17.95 6.62
CA TYR A 164 10.25 -17.32 6.29
C TYR A 164 10.45 -17.14 4.79
N ALA A 165 9.94 -18.06 3.96
CA ALA A 165 9.97 -17.90 2.50
C ALA A 165 9.15 -16.68 2.05
N ALA A 166 8.00 -16.39 2.68
CA ALA A 166 7.22 -15.19 2.39
C ALA A 166 8.00 -13.90 2.74
N LEU A 167 8.65 -13.88 3.91
CA LEU A 167 9.51 -12.77 4.31
C LEU A 167 10.68 -12.57 3.35
N PHE A 168 11.31 -13.67 2.92
CA PHE A 168 12.40 -13.64 1.96
C PHE A 168 11.95 -13.12 0.59
N ILE A 169 10.76 -13.51 0.11
CA ILE A 169 10.18 -12.95 -1.13
C ILE A 169 9.95 -11.45 -0.98
N ALA A 170 9.35 -11.00 0.13
CA ALA A 170 9.14 -9.57 0.38
C ALA A 170 10.46 -8.79 0.38
N PHE A 171 11.49 -9.35 1.03
CA PHE A 171 12.84 -8.78 1.06
C PHE A 171 13.46 -8.71 -0.35
N LEU A 172 13.38 -9.78 -1.14
CA LEU A 172 13.90 -9.80 -2.52
C LEU A 172 13.25 -8.73 -3.40
N ILE A 173 11.94 -8.53 -3.27
CA ILE A 173 11.21 -7.50 -4.03
C ILE A 173 11.63 -6.09 -3.61
N PHE A 174 11.92 -5.90 -2.32
CA PHE A 174 12.36 -4.62 -1.80
C PHE A 174 13.86 -4.35 -2.03
N THR A 175 14.65 -5.39 -2.33
CA THR A 175 16.11 -5.32 -2.50
C THR A 175 16.57 -4.29 -3.55
N PRO A 176 15.93 -4.14 -4.73
CA PRO A 176 16.34 -3.14 -5.71
C PRO A 176 16.31 -1.71 -5.17
N PHE A 177 15.33 -1.40 -4.31
CA PHE A 177 15.24 -0.08 -3.66
C PHE A 177 16.37 0.13 -2.63
N ILE A 178 16.71 -0.90 -1.86
CA ILE A 178 17.86 -0.86 -0.94
C ILE A 178 19.16 -0.61 -1.72
N TYR A 179 19.36 -1.37 -2.79
CA TYR A 179 20.55 -1.23 -3.64
C TYR A 179 20.64 0.17 -4.26
N TRP A 180 19.53 0.69 -4.79
CA TRP A 180 19.46 2.06 -5.29
C TRP A 180 19.82 3.08 -4.21
N ASN A 181 19.32 2.91 -2.99
CA ASN A 181 19.63 3.81 -1.86
C ASN A 181 21.14 3.87 -1.58
N LEU A 182 21.80 2.70 -1.54
CA LEU A 182 23.23 2.57 -1.30
C LEU A 182 24.07 3.22 -2.41
N GLN A 183 23.59 3.17 -3.66
CA GLN A 183 24.26 3.81 -4.80
C GLN A 183 24.09 5.33 -4.85
N ASN A 184 23.08 5.88 -4.19
CA ASN A 184 22.72 7.29 -4.24
C ASN A 184 22.92 7.95 -2.88
N ASP A 185 24.04 7.65 -2.21
CA ASP A 185 24.44 8.24 -0.93
C ASP A 185 23.34 8.23 0.14
N MET A 186 22.54 7.16 0.20
CA MET A 186 21.42 7.03 1.13
C MET A 186 20.37 8.15 1.02
N ALA A 187 20.17 8.71 -0.18
CA ALA A 187 19.36 9.92 -0.42
C ALA A 187 17.98 9.89 0.25
N PHE A 188 17.24 8.78 0.13
CA PHE A 188 15.92 8.68 0.77
C PHE A 188 16.00 8.61 2.30
N VAL A 189 17.02 7.96 2.86
CA VAL A 189 17.19 7.92 4.32
C VAL A 189 17.52 9.30 4.85
N HIS A 190 18.39 10.06 4.18
CA HIS A 190 18.67 11.45 4.56
C HIS A 190 17.43 12.34 4.44
N TYR A 191 16.68 12.22 3.35
CA TYR A 191 15.46 12.99 3.15
C TYR A 191 14.41 12.72 4.23
N GLN A 192 14.12 11.44 4.51
CA GLN A 192 13.16 11.07 5.55
C GLN A 192 13.66 11.39 6.96
N GLY A 193 14.96 11.21 7.23
CA GLY A 193 15.58 11.58 8.50
C GLY A 193 15.44 13.07 8.81
N ASN A 194 15.67 13.93 7.81
CA ASN A 194 15.51 15.38 7.96
C ASN A 194 14.06 15.79 8.26
N HIS A 195 13.07 15.02 7.81
CA HIS A 195 11.66 15.26 8.15
C HIS A 195 11.32 14.85 9.59
N ILE A 196 11.99 13.84 10.13
CA ILE A 196 11.78 13.38 11.52
C ILE A 196 12.35 14.38 12.54
N ILE A 197 13.42 15.10 12.18
CA ILE A 197 14.09 16.08 13.07
C ILE A 197 13.28 17.39 13.19
N LYS A 198 12.34 17.65 12.27
CA LYS A 198 11.47 18.83 12.38
C LYS A 198 10.47 18.65 13.52
N ASN A 199 10.46 19.60 14.46
CA ASN A 199 9.50 19.62 15.56
C ASN A 199 8.07 19.70 15.03
N GLY A 200 7.24 18.70 15.35
CA GLY A 200 5.80 18.78 15.18
C GLY A 200 5.15 19.60 16.31
N SER A 201 3.97 20.18 16.06
CA SER A 201 3.19 20.84 17.11
C SER A 201 2.03 19.95 17.57
N TRP A 202 1.71 20.00 18.86
CA TRP A 202 0.53 19.32 19.41
C TRP A 202 -0.77 19.76 18.74
N GLN A 203 -0.83 21.02 18.31
CA GLN A 203 -1.97 21.55 17.58
C GLN A 203 -2.13 20.83 16.24
N THR A 204 -1.07 20.72 15.44
CA THR A 204 -1.10 20.02 14.14
C THR A 204 -1.46 18.54 14.31
N PHE A 205 -1.00 17.91 15.40
CA PHE A 205 -1.37 16.53 15.73
C PHE A 205 -2.88 16.40 15.99
N ILE A 206 -3.44 17.26 16.84
CA ILE A 206 -4.88 17.24 17.16
C ILE A 206 -5.71 17.55 15.92
N GLU A 207 -5.33 18.57 15.14
CA GLU A 207 -5.98 18.94 13.87
C GLU A 207 -6.00 17.76 12.89
N LEU A 208 -4.89 17.01 12.78
CA LEU A 208 -4.82 15.83 11.94
C LEU A 208 -5.81 14.74 12.39
N TRP A 209 -5.87 14.43 13.68
CA TRP A 209 -6.80 13.40 14.17
C TRP A 209 -8.27 13.80 14.05
N ILE A 210 -8.60 15.07 14.32
CA ILE A 210 -9.94 15.60 14.11
C ILE A 210 -10.30 15.56 12.61
N GLY A 211 -9.37 15.95 11.74
CA GLY A 211 -9.54 15.88 10.29
C GLY A 211 -9.80 14.45 9.81
N ILE A 212 -9.03 13.48 10.32
CA ILE A 212 -9.25 12.05 10.01
C ILE A 212 -10.63 11.60 10.48
N LEU A 213 -11.05 11.95 11.70
CA LEU A 213 -12.38 11.58 12.22
C LEU A 213 -13.50 12.14 11.33
N LEU A 214 -13.42 13.42 10.95
CA LEU A 214 -14.39 14.06 10.06
C LEU A 214 -14.42 13.44 8.67
N LEU A 215 -13.24 13.19 8.08
CA LEU A 215 -13.11 12.64 6.72
C LEU A 215 -13.44 11.15 6.64
N SER A 216 -13.22 10.40 7.72
CA SER A 216 -13.58 8.97 7.80
C SER A 216 -15.10 8.75 7.78
N GLY A 217 -15.88 9.81 8.08
CA GLY A 217 -17.34 9.81 8.04
C GLY A 217 -17.99 9.02 9.19
N PRO A 218 -19.26 9.31 9.53
CA PRO A 218 -19.96 8.64 10.64
C PRO A 218 -20.24 7.15 10.39
N VAL A 219 -20.10 6.69 9.14
CA VAL A 219 -20.47 5.32 8.73
C VAL A 219 -19.58 4.26 9.36
N LEU A 220 -18.30 4.57 9.64
CA LEU A 220 -17.39 3.62 10.31
C LEU A 220 -17.69 3.43 11.81
N PHE A 221 -18.52 4.29 12.41
CA PHE A 221 -18.90 4.18 13.82
C PHE A 221 -20.25 3.46 14.03
N TYR A 222 -20.95 3.11 12.96
CA TYR A 222 -22.32 2.59 13.01
C TYR A 222 -22.45 1.07 12.80
N TYR A 223 -21.32 0.34 12.70
CA TYR A 223 -21.27 -1.12 12.55
C TYR A 223 -20.31 -1.78 13.52
#